data_AF-A0A942BIB5-F1
#
_entry.id   AF-A0A942BIB5-F1
#
_cell.length_a   1.000
_cell.length_b   1.000
_cell.length_c   1.000
_cell.angle_alpha   90.00
_cell.angle_beta   90.00
_cell.angle_gamma   90.00
#
_symmetry.space_group_name_H-M   'P 1'
#
loop_
_entity.id
_entity.type
_entity.pdbx_description
1 polymer ?
#
loop_
_entity_poly.entity_id
_entity_poly.type
_entity_poly.pdbx_seq_one_letter_code
_entity_poly.pdbx_strand_id
1 'polypeptide(L)'
;MKRPILIGIAGGSGSGKTHLAKQVLDGAGADCVSILSMDQYFIHDRLDADALHKINFDHPGHINFKQMIRDLKELKRGKTVRVPSYDFLRMRSIPHAIEVPARPVIIVEGLFVLSDPMHQIFDLTCYLDVASDQRLLGRILRDLKERNAEINEIIDRYQRFVRPAYDVFVAPTKHNADVVVDFTYRRALFAEMLTHIASDYVTGALDIDSFLERVRLETYHMGYRPEDGAMPVSVDILKLAKAYPPSMIPHGVPAEPAESARLFIRNGNNRRP
;
A
#
# COMPACT_ATOMS: atom_id res chain seq x y z
N MET A 1 15.59 12.36 -23.03
CA MET A 1 14.90 12.09 -21.74
C MET A 1 14.88 10.58 -21.55
N LYS A 2 15.30 10.05 -20.39
CA LYS A 2 15.28 8.60 -20.16
C LYS A 2 13.84 8.07 -20.20
N ARG A 3 13.67 6.78 -20.52
CA ARG A 3 12.36 6.12 -20.42
C ARG A 3 11.88 6.20 -18.96
N PRO A 4 10.64 6.56 -18.66
CA PRO A 4 10.15 6.46 -17.29
C PRO A 4 10.19 5.01 -16.81
N ILE A 5 10.62 4.80 -15.57
CA ILE A 5 10.49 3.52 -14.86
C ILE A 5 9.47 3.67 -13.74
N LEU A 6 8.61 2.65 -13.59
CA LEU A 6 7.58 2.63 -12.57
C LEU A 6 7.99 1.66 -11.46
N ILE A 7 8.09 2.18 -10.23
CA ILE A 7 8.38 1.39 -9.04
C ILE A 7 7.08 1.24 -8.24
N GLY A 8 6.52 0.04 -8.19
CA GLY A 8 5.33 -0.28 -7.42
C GLY A 8 5.66 -0.63 -5.98
N ILE A 9 5.07 0.06 -4.99
CA ILE A 9 5.28 -0.18 -3.56
C ILE A 9 3.96 -0.56 -2.88
N ALA A 10 3.83 -1.82 -2.45
CA ALA A 10 2.69 -2.30 -1.68
C ALA A 10 3.05 -2.66 -0.22
N GLY A 11 2.01 -2.98 0.54
CA GLY A 11 2.09 -3.30 1.97
C GLY A 11 0.84 -2.82 2.71
N GLY A 12 0.62 -3.33 3.92
CA GLY A 12 -0.59 -3.04 4.69
C GLY A 12 -0.78 -1.56 5.02
N SER A 13 -2.01 -1.18 5.38
CA SER A 13 -2.29 0.17 5.91
C SER A 13 -1.41 0.43 7.14
N GLY A 14 -0.84 1.64 7.25
CA GLY A 14 0.09 1.99 8.33
C GLY A 14 1.53 1.46 8.17
N SER A 15 1.88 0.79 7.08
CA SER A 15 3.26 0.28 6.86
C SER A 15 4.30 1.35 6.50
N GLY A 16 3.89 2.58 6.21
CA GLY A 16 4.80 3.68 5.89
C GLY A 16 5.14 3.88 4.41
N LYS A 17 4.42 3.24 3.47
CA LYS A 17 4.63 3.40 2.00
C LYS A 17 4.69 4.85 1.54
N THR A 18 3.68 5.65 1.89
CA THR A 18 3.60 7.06 1.50
C THR A 18 4.76 7.88 2.09
N HIS A 19 5.22 7.52 3.29
CA HIS A 19 6.39 8.16 3.90
C HIS A 19 7.68 7.79 3.16
N LEU A 20 7.87 6.50 2.86
CA LEU A 20 9.00 6.03 2.06
C LEU A 20 9.07 6.73 0.69
N ALA A 21 7.94 6.80 -0.02
CA ALA A 21 7.86 7.46 -1.32
C ALA A 21 8.28 8.94 -1.24
N LYS A 22 7.85 9.65 -0.19
CA LYS A 22 8.26 11.04 0.07
C LYS A 22 9.76 11.15 0.39
N GLN A 23 10.30 10.27 1.22
CA GLN A 23 11.74 10.27 1.52
C GLN A 23 12.60 10.08 0.27
N VAL A 24 12.18 9.19 -0.65
CA VAL A 24 12.90 8.98 -1.92
C VAL A 24 12.78 10.20 -2.83
N LEU A 25 11.60 10.83 -2.89
CA LEU A 25 11.40 12.09 -3.63
C LEU A 25 12.30 13.21 -3.08
N ASP A 26 12.34 13.37 -1.76
CA ASP A 26 13.14 14.40 -1.09
C ASP A 26 14.65 14.14 -1.28
N GLY A 27 15.07 12.88 -1.25
CA GLY A 27 16.47 12.48 -1.41
C GLY A 27 16.99 12.55 -2.86
N ALA A 28 16.17 12.15 -3.84
CA ALA A 28 16.57 12.12 -5.25
C ALA A 28 16.22 13.41 -6.01
N GLY A 29 15.28 14.21 -5.47
CA GLY A 29 14.82 15.46 -6.06
C GLY A 29 13.60 15.31 -6.97
N ALA A 30 12.78 16.36 -7.00
CA ALA A 30 11.51 16.42 -7.75
C ALA A 30 11.69 16.37 -9.27
N ASP A 31 12.91 16.57 -9.79
CA ASP A 31 13.21 16.40 -11.21
C ASP A 31 13.47 14.95 -11.60
N CYS A 32 13.85 14.12 -10.63
CA CYS A 32 14.15 12.71 -10.80
C CYS A 32 12.91 11.83 -10.56
N VAL A 33 12.14 12.18 -9.52
CA VAL A 33 11.07 11.33 -8.99
C VAL A 33 9.72 12.06 -9.03
N SER A 34 8.66 11.33 -9.37
CA SER A 34 7.27 11.70 -9.05
C SER A 34 6.56 10.57 -8.30
N ILE A 35 5.48 10.91 -7.59
CA ILE A 35 4.71 9.97 -6.78
C ILE A 35 3.27 9.90 -7.29
N LEU A 36 2.76 8.69 -7.45
CA LEU A 36 1.34 8.41 -7.68
C LEU A 36 0.80 7.56 -6.52
N SER A 37 -0.20 8.07 -5.82
CA SER A 37 -0.85 7.35 -4.72
C SER A 37 -2.16 6.72 -5.18
N MET A 38 -2.32 5.42 -4.93
CA MET A 38 -3.56 4.68 -5.19
C MET A 38 -4.75 5.27 -4.43
N ASP A 39 -4.51 5.86 -3.26
CA ASP A 39 -5.53 6.47 -2.41
C ASP A 39 -6.25 7.64 -3.11
N GLN A 40 -5.70 8.19 -4.19
CA GLN A 40 -6.39 9.20 -4.99
C GLN A 40 -7.51 8.61 -5.85
N TYR A 41 -7.46 7.31 -6.14
CA TYR A 41 -8.39 6.60 -7.02
C TYR A 41 -9.58 5.99 -6.29
N PHE A 42 -9.79 6.31 -5.02
CA PHE A 42 -11.04 5.96 -4.35
C PHE A 42 -12.24 6.53 -5.11
N ILE A 43 -13.25 5.69 -5.30
CA ILE A 43 -14.50 6.05 -5.97
C ILE A 43 -15.29 7.02 -5.07
N HIS A 44 -15.99 7.96 -5.70
CA HIS A 44 -16.86 8.89 -5.00
C HIS A 44 -18.09 8.15 -4.47
N ASP A 45 -18.17 7.97 -3.15
CA ASP A 45 -19.31 7.34 -2.50
C ASP A 45 -20.21 8.45 -1.92
N ARG A 46 -21.44 8.57 -2.44
CA ARG A 46 -22.47 9.46 -1.87
C ARG A 46 -23.20 8.71 -0.77
N LEU A 47 -22.64 8.74 0.43
CA LEU A 47 -23.20 8.05 1.59
C LEU A 47 -23.75 9.06 2.59
N ASP A 48 -24.83 8.66 3.26
CA ASP A 48 -25.21 9.29 4.51
C ASP A 48 -24.23 8.88 5.63
N ALA A 49 -24.23 9.63 6.74
CA ALA A 49 -23.30 9.39 7.84
C ALA A 49 -23.50 7.99 8.47
N ASP A 50 -24.74 7.51 8.53
CA ASP A 50 -25.08 6.23 9.16
C ASP A 50 -24.64 5.00 8.35
N ALA A 51 -24.56 5.09 7.03
CA ALA A 51 -24.01 4.00 6.20
C ALA A 51 -22.48 3.97 6.23
N LEU A 52 -21.81 5.08 6.58
CA LEU A 52 -20.36 5.20 6.45
C LEU A 52 -19.58 4.21 7.34
N HIS A 53 -20.05 4.00 8.57
CA HIS A 53 -19.42 3.06 9.51
C HIS A 53 -19.57 1.59 9.12
N LYS A 54 -20.46 1.28 8.17
CA LYS A 54 -20.72 -0.09 7.71
C LYS A 54 -19.90 -0.49 6.48
N ILE A 55 -19.16 0.46 5.90
CA ILE A 55 -18.52 0.26 4.60
C ILE A 55 -17.05 -0.12 4.74
N ASN A 56 -16.69 -1.19 4.03
CA ASN A 56 -15.33 -1.69 3.95
C ASN A 56 -14.57 -0.98 2.82
N PHE A 57 -13.99 0.19 3.10
CA PHE A 57 -13.14 0.89 2.13
C PHE A 57 -11.81 0.16 1.85
N ASP A 58 -11.44 -0.83 2.66
CA ASP A 58 -10.29 -1.68 2.40
C ASP A 58 -10.65 -2.84 1.43
N HIS A 59 -11.87 -2.85 0.86
CA HIS A 59 -12.25 -3.75 -0.23
C HIS A 59 -11.87 -3.17 -1.62
N PRO A 60 -11.28 -3.96 -2.55
CA PRO A 60 -10.85 -3.47 -3.86
C PRO A 60 -11.95 -2.78 -4.68
N GLY A 61 -13.21 -3.14 -4.46
CA GLY A 61 -14.35 -2.53 -5.14
C GLY A 61 -14.50 -1.01 -5.00
N HIS A 62 -13.82 -0.37 -4.03
CA HIS A 62 -13.84 1.09 -3.86
C HIS A 62 -12.73 1.82 -4.64
N ILE A 63 -11.91 1.12 -5.42
CA ILE A 63 -10.82 1.72 -6.20
C ILE A 63 -11.17 1.72 -7.69
N ASN A 64 -10.97 2.86 -8.35
CA ASN A 64 -11.09 2.99 -9.80
C ASN A 64 -9.83 2.46 -10.53
N PHE A 65 -9.66 1.13 -10.52
CA PHE A 65 -8.53 0.46 -11.18
C PHE A 65 -8.42 0.77 -12.67
N LYS A 66 -9.56 0.92 -13.37
CA LYS A 66 -9.57 1.24 -14.80
C LYS A 66 -8.88 2.57 -15.07
N GLN A 67 -9.18 3.59 -14.28
CA GLN A 67 -8.55 4.90 -14.41
C GLN A 67 -7.06 4.84 -14.04
N MET A 68 -6.72 4.20 -12.93
CA MET A 68 -5.34 4.07 -12.48
C MET A 68 -4.46 3.35 -13.51
N ILE A 69 -4.92 2.21 -14.05
CA ILE A 69 -4.20 1.45 -15.08
C ILE A 69 -3.97 2.28 -16.35
N ARG A 70 -4.97 3.07 -16.77
CA ARG A 70 -4.83 3.97 -17.92
C ARG A 70 -3.75 5.01 -17.65
N ASP A 71 -3.80 5.66 -16.48
CA ASP A 71 -2.87 6.73 -16.12
C ASP A 71 -1.44 6.20 -15.98
N LEU A 72 -1.24 5.00 -15.41
CA LEU A 72 0.05 4.32 -15.38
C LEU A 72 0.63 4.07 -16.78
N LYS A 73 -0.20 3.67 -17.74
CA LYS A 73 0.22 3.46 -19.13
C LYS A 73 0.56 4.77 -19.86
N GLU A 74 -0.07 5.89 -19.53
CA GLU A 74 0.33 7.20 -20.06
C GLU A 74 1.65 7.67 -19.44
N LEU A 75 1.81 7.51 -18.12
CA LEU A 75 3.04 7.83 -17.39
C LEU A 75 4.24 7.04 -17.93
N LYS A 76 4.09 5.72 -18.15
CA LYS A 76 5.14 4.87 -18.75
C LYS A 76 5.52 5.30 -20.17
N ARG A 77 4.62 5.99 -20.89
CA ARG A 77 4.88 6.59 -22.21
C ARG A 77 5.48 8.01 -22.13
N GLY A 78 5.84 8.48 -20.95
CA GLY A 78 6.44 9.81 -20.77
C GLY A 78 5.43 10.95 -20.78
N LYS A 79 4.14 10.68 -20.53
CA LYS A 79 3.10 11.71 -20.52
C LYS A 79 2.62 12.01 -19.11
N THR A 80 2.63 13.29 -18.76
CA THR A 80 2.00 13.82 -17.54
C THR A 80 0.51 13.50 -17.53
N VAL A 81 0.00 13.12 -16.36
CA VAL A 81 -1.42 12.79 -16.16
C VAL A 81 -2.06 13.71 -15.13
N ARG A 82 -3.37 13.93 -15.26
CA ARG A 82 -4.18 14.62 -14.25
C ARG A 82 -5.10 13.63 -13.55
N VAL A 83 -4.80 13.37 -12.29
CA VAL A 83 -5.43 12.35 -11.46
C VAL A 83 -6.43 13.01 -10.50
N PRO A 84 -7.41 12.26 -9.98
CA PRO A 84 -8.30 12.76 -8.93
C PRO A 84 -7.54 13.19 -7.66
N SER A 85 -8.19 14.02 -6.85
CA SER A 85 -7.84 14.20 -5.43
C SER A 85 -8.96 13.60 -4.58
N TYR A 86 -8.64 12.73 -3.63
CA TYR A 86 -9.62 12.14 -2.73
C TYR A 86 -9.56 12.76 -1.33
N ASP A 87 -10.69 13.29 -0.87
CA ASP A 87 -10.87 13.83 0.48
C ASP A 87 -11.46 12.74 1.39
N PHE A 88 -10.64 12.22 2.31
CA PHE A 88 -11.03 11.20 3.27
C PHE A 88 -11.94 11.71 4.41
N LEU A 89 -12.03 13.02 4.62
CA LEU A 89 -12.97 13.60 5.60
C LEU A 89 -14.37 13.71 5.00
N ARG A 90 -14.45 14.12 3.74
CA ARG A 90 -15.72 14.30 3.03
C ARG A 90 -16.15 13.07 2.23
N MET A 91 -15.25 12.11 2.06
CA MET A 91 -15.41 10.92 1.22
C MET A 91 -15.73 11.27 -0.24
N ARG A 92 -15.04 12.28 -0.78
CA ARG A 92 -15.29 12.82 -2.11
C ARG A 92 -14.03 12.83 -2.97
N SER A 93 -14.18 12.35 -4.20
CA SER A 93 -13.20 12.53 -5.26
C SER A 93 -13.45 13.83 -6.05
N ILE A 94 -12.41 14.61 -6.29
CA ILE A 94 -12.37 15.78 -7.18
C ILE A 94 -11.59 15.38 -8.44
N PRO A 95 -12.24 15.23 -9.60
CA PRO A 95 -11.56 14.82 -10.83
C PRO A 95 -10.48 15.81 -11.29
N HIS A 96 -9.39 15.29 -11.85
CA HIS A 96 -8.32 16.07 -12.49
C HIS A 96 -7.67 17.17 -11.62
N ALA A 97 -7.64 16.96 -10.30
CA ALA A 97 -7.19 17.94 -9.34
C ALA A 97 -5.66 17.91 -9.10
N ILE A 98 -5.00 16.78 -9.36
CA ILE A 98 -3.57 16.61 -9.10
C ILE A 98 -2.85 16.32 -10.41
N GLU A 99 -1.80 17.07 -10.70
CA GLU A 99 -0.92 16.84 -11.85
C GLU A 99 0.26 15.98 -11.43
N VAL A 100 0.47 14.85 -12.12
CA VAL A 100 1.59 13.94 -11.87
C VAL A 100 2.49 13.95 -13.09
N PRO A 101 3.66 14.61 -13.03
CA PRO A 101 4.59 14.67 -14.14
C PRO A 101 5.21 13.29 -14.41
N ALA A 102 5.42 12.98 -15.69
CA ALA A 102 6.18 11.80 -16.08
C ALA A 102 7.68 12.07 -15.89
N ARG A 103 8.18 11.79 -14.68
CA ARG A 103 9.60 11.88 -14.32
C ARG A 103 10.33 10.60 -14.72
N PRO A 104 11.68 10.61 -14.77
CA PRO A 104 12.46 9.41 -15.05
C PRO A 104 12.11 8.23 -14.13
N VAL A 105 11.80 8.50 -12.86
CA VAL A 105 11.35 7.51 -11.89
C VAL A 105 9.99 7.91 -11.34
N ILE A 106 9.07 6.95 -11.31
CA ILE A 106 7.70 7.17 -10.85
C ILE A 106 7.40 6.14 -9.77
N ILE A 107 7.28 6.59 -8.53
CA ILE A 107 6.92 5.72 -7.41
C ILE A 107 5.41 5.66 -7.33
N VAL A 108 4.87 4.44 -7.38
CA VAL A 108 3.45 4.18 -7.29
C VAL A 108 3.18 3.39 -6.03
N GLU A 109 2.44 3.96 -5.10
CA GLU A 109 2.21 3.34 -3.80
C GLU A 109 0.72 3.08 -3.54
N GLY A 110 0.42 1.98 -2.88
CA GLY A 110 -0.96 1.64 -2.51
C GLY A 110 -1.10 0.26 -1.90
N LEU A 111 -2.28 -0.05 -1.38
CA LEU A 111 -2.56 -1.38 -0.81
C LEU A 111 -2.51 -2.48 -1.88
N PHE A 112 -2.96 -2.17 -3.10
CA PHE A 112 -3.27 -3.14 -4.14
C PHE A 112 -2.43 -2.99 -5.40
N VAL A 113 -1.39 -2.14 -5.39
CA VAL A 113 -0.63 -1.84 -6.61
C VAL A 113 0.02 -3.09 -7.20
N LEU A 114 0.39 -4.06 -6.36
CA LEU A 114 1.01 -5.31 -6.81
C LEU A 114 -0.01 -6.38 -7.22
N SER A 115 -1.30 -6.06 -7.36
CA SER A 115 -2.26 -7.02 -7.94
C SER A 115 -2.19 -7.02 -9.46
N ASP A 116 -2.45 -8.17 -10.06
CA ASP A 116 -2.74 -8.23 -11.49
C ASP A 116 -4.08 -7.51 -11.81
N PRO A 117 -4.19 -6.90 -13.01
CA PRO A 117 -3.17 -6.82 -14.07
C PRO A 117 -2.19 -5.63 -13.91
N MET A 118 -2.27 -4.87 -12.80
CA MET A 118 -1.47 -3.66 -12.62
C MET A 118 0.01 -3.98 -12.39
N HIS A 119 0.29 -5.04 -11.64
CA HIS A 119 1.63 -5.55 -11.36
C HIS A 119 2.52 -5.62 -12.61
N GLN A 120 1.97 -6.10 -13.74
CA GLN A 120 2.68 -6.26 -15.02
C GLN A 120 3.14 -4.94 -15.66
N ILE A 121 2.66 -3.80 -15.17
CA ILE A 121 3.00 -2.47 -15.71
C ILE A 121 4.29 -1.94 -15.05
N PHE A 122 4.61 -2.38 -13.83
CA PHE A 122 5.78 -1.91 -13.09
C PHE A 122 7.08 -2.51 -13.64
N ASP A 123 8.15 -1.73 -13.53
CA ASP A 123 9.50 -2.18 -13.85
C ASP A 123 10.14 -2.85 -12.62
N LEU A 124 9.89 -2.32 -11.42
CA LEU A 124 10.30 -2.89 -10.14
C LEU A 124 9.13 -2.93 -9.16
N THR A 125 8.98 -4.02 -8.41
CA THR A 125 7.90 -4.19 -7.43
C THR A 125 8.44 -4.53 -6.04
N CYS A 126 7.99 -3.77 -5.05
CA CYS A 126 8.47 -3.83 -3.69
C CYS A 126 7.31 -4.03 -2.73
N TYR A 127 7.40 -5.01 -1.84
CA TYR A 127 6.45 -5.21 -0.76
C TYR A 127 7.08 -4.88 0.59
N LEU A 128 6.48 -3.94 1.32
CA LEU A 128 6.89 -3.57 2.67
C LEU A 128 6.24 -4.51 3.67
N ASP A 129 7.01 -5.48 4.15
CA ASP A 129 6.59 -6.38 5.21
C ASP A 129 6.79 -5.71 6.57
N VAL A 130 5.69 -5.45 7.26
CA VAL A 130 5.69 -4.75 8.55
C VAL A 130 4.76 -5.50 9.50
N ALA A 131 5.26 -5.73 10.71
CA ALA A 131 4.48 -6.38 11.77
C ALA A 131 3.13 -5.67 12.00
N SER A 132 2.08 -6.45 12.29
CA SER A 132 0.70 -5.95 12.34
C SER A 132 0.46 -4.91 13.43
N ASP A 133 1.15 -5.05 14.55
CA ASP A 133 1.15 -4.12 15.68
C ASP A 133 1.76 -2.76 15.30
N GLN A 134 2.91 -2.76 14.62
CA GLN A 134 3.56 -1.55 14.12
C GLN A 134 2.69 -0.84 13.08
N ARG A 135 2.05 -1.60 12.19
CA ARG A 135 1.07 -1.07 11.23
C ARG A 135 -0.14 -0.44 11.93
N LEU A 136 -0.67 -1.09 12.96
CA LEU A 136 -1.79 -0.56 13.73
C LEU A 136 -1.41 0.74 14.44
N LEU A 137 -0.24 0.80 15.08
CA LEU A 137 0.25 2.02 15.73
C LEU A 137 0.42 3.16 14.72
N GLY A 138 1.03 2.89 13.57
CA GLY A 138 1.17 3.89 12.49
C GLY A 138 -0.19 4.38 11.99
N ARG A 139 -1.18 3.48 11.88
CA ARG A 139 -2.55 3.84 11.49
C ARG A 139 -3.23 4.71 12.54
N ILE A 140 -3.15 4.34 13.82
CA ILE A 140 -3.74 5.11 14.93
C ILE A 140 -3.18 6.53 14.92
N LEU A 141 -1.86 6.69 14.89
CA LEU A 141 -1.22 8.00 14.92
C LEU A 141 -1.61 8.87 13.72
N ARG A 142 -1.69 8.28 12.52
CA ARG A 142 -2.12 8.97 11.31
C ARG A 142 -3.59 9.37 11.37
N ASP A 143 -4.47 8.43 11.68
CA ASP A 143 -5.92 8.66 11.61
C ASP A 143 -6.39 9.64 12.71
N LEU A 144 -5.77 9.60 13.90
CA LEU A 144 -5.98 10.62 14.95
C LEU A 144 -5.57 12.03 14.48
N LYS A 145 -4.39 12.15 13.85
CA LYS A 145 -3.81 13.45 13.49
C LYS A 145 -4.39 14.06 12.21
N GLU A 146 -4.63 13.22 11.20
CA GLU A 146 -4.92 13.67 9.83
C GLU A 146 -6.40 13.50 9.45
N ARG A 147 -7.14 12.63 10.13
CA ARG A 147 -8.54 12.29 9.79
C ARG A 147 -9.55 12.61 10.88
N ASN A 148 -9.09 13.15 12.02
CA ASN A 148 -9.94 13.51 13.16
C ASN A 148 -10.87 12.36 13.60
N ALA A 149 -10.37 11.12 13.54
CA ALA A 149 -11.11 9.93 13.91
C ALA A 149 -10.89 9.60 15.39
N GLU A 150 -11.90 9.02 16.05
CA GLU A 150 -11.81 8.60 17.44
C GLU A 150 -11.11 7.23 17.58
N ILE A 151 -10.38 7.03 18.68
CA ILE A 151 -9.60 5.78 18.87
C ILE A 151 -10.47 4.52 18.83
N ASN A 152 -11.68 4.58 19.41
CA ASN A 152 -12.61 3.46 19.42
C ASN A 152 -13.10 3.11 18.01
N GLU A 153 -13.34 4.12 17.17
CA GLU A 153 -13.72 3.91 15.77
C GLU A 153 -12.57 3.28 14.97
N ILE A 154 -11.34 3.75 15.18
CA ILE A 154 -10.15 3.20 14.53
C ILE A 154 -9.98 1.71 14.87
N ILE A 155 -10.15 1.35 16.15
CA ILE A 155 -10.03 -0.04 16.62
C ILE A 155 -11.14 -0.91 16.04
N ASP A 156 -12.41 -0.49 16.14
CA ASP A 156 -13.56 -1.23 15.60
C ASP A 156 -13.39 -1.48 14.10
N ARG A 157 -13.04 -0.43 13.35
CA ARG A 157 -12.81 -0.52 11.91
C ARG A 157 -11.62 -1.41 11.58
N TYR A 158 -10.55 -1.36 12.36
CA TYR A 158 -9.39 -2.21 12.14
C TYR A 158 -9.73 -3.69 12.28
N GLN A 159 -10.44 -4.06 13.34
CA GLN A 159 -10.84 -5.43 13.61
C GLN A 159 -11.87 -5.93 12.58
N ARG A 160 -12.87 -5.10 12.27
CA ARG A 160 -13.97 -5.48 11.39
C ARG A 160 -13.56 -5.51 9.92
N PHE A 161 -12.75 -4.57 9.46
CA PHE A 161 -12.52 -4.38 8.02
C PHE A 161 -11.06 -4.50 7.63
N VAL A 162 -10.17 -3.73 8.27
CA VAL A 162 -8.80 -3.53 7.79
C VAL A 162 -7.97 -4.81 7.87
N ARG A 163 -8.02 -5.52 9.01
CA ARG A 163 -7.25 -6.75 9.21
C ARG A 163 -7.76 -7.87 8.29
N PRO A 164 -9.07 -8.20 8.25
CA PRO A 164 -9.57 -9.20 7.31
C PRO A 164 -9.25 -8.86 5.84
N ALA A 165 -9.45 -7.60 5.43
CA ALA A 165 -9.13 -7.17 4.07
C ALA A 165 -7.63 -7.26 3.75
N TYR A 166 -6.76 -6.97 4.72
CA TYR A 166 -5.32 -7.16 4.57
C TYR A 166 -4.99 -8.63 4.30
N ASP A 167 -5.50 -9.54 5.13
CA ASP A 167 -5.20 -10.97 5.02
C ASP A 167 -5.70 -11.57 3.68
N VAL A 168 -6.84 -11.10 3.18
CA VAL A 168 -7.46 -11.61 1.93
C VAL A 168 -6.90 -10.94 0.68
N PHE A 169 -6.70 -9.61 0.68
CA PHE A 169 -6.43 -8.85 -0.54
C PHE A 169 -5.03 -8.27 -0.62
N VAL A 170 -4.37 -7.98 0.50
CA VAL A 170 -3.07 -7.28 0.50
C VAL A 170 -1.92 -8.25 0.70
N ALA A 171 -1.94 -9.04 1.77
CA ALA A 171 -0.89 -9.99 2.12
C ALA A 171 -0.54 -10.95 0.97
N PRO A 172 -1.51 -11.50 0.21
CA PRO A 172 -1.17 -12.39 -0.90
C PRO A 172 -0.39 -11.71 -2.03
N THR A 173 -0.58 -10.40 -2.24
CA THR A 173 0.16 -9.66 -3.30
C THR A 173 1.66 -9.58 -3.05
N LYS A 174 2.12 -9.94 -1.84
CA LYS A 174 3.54 -10.16 -1.52
C LYS A 174 4.22 -11.15 -2.48
N HIS A 175 3.48 -12.14 -2.98
CA HIS A 175 4.00 -13.11 -3.96
C HIS A 175 4.29 -12.50 -5.32
N ASN A 176 3.68 -11.36 -5.64
CA ASN A 176 3.91 -10.64 -6.89
C ASN A 176 5.07 -9.63 -6.78
N ALA A 177 5.82 -9.59 -5.67
CA ALA A 177 6.90 -8.62 -5.48
C ALA A 177 8.25 -9.17 -5.92
N ASP A 178 9.01 -8.38 -6.66
CA ASP A 178 10.42 -8.64 -6.96
C ASP A 178 11.26 -8.59 -5.66
N VAL A 179 10.95 -7.62 -4.78
CA VAL A 179 11.65 -7.40 -3.51
C VAL A 179 10.66 -7.35 -2.34
N VAL A 180 10.85 -8.24 -1.37
CA VAL A 180 10.18 -8.16 -0.06
C VAL A 180 11.17 -7.61 0.96
N VAL A 181 10.79 -6.55 1.65
CA VAL A 181 11.63 -5.92 2.67
C VAL A 181 10.98 -6.10 4.03
N ASP A 182 11.73 -6.61 5.00
CA ASP A 182 11.40 -6.44 6.41
C ASP A 182 11.54 -4.96 6.80
N PHE A 183 10.48 -4.23 6.54
CA PHE A 183 10.40 -2.80 6.71
C PHE A 183 10.05 -2.42 8.15
N THR A 184 9.92 -3.39 9.05
CA THR A 184 9.88 -3.13 10.50
C THR A 184 11.22 -2.56 10.97
N TYR A 185 12.33 -3.13 10.50
CA TYR A 185 13.67 -2.79 10.98
C TYR A 185 14.55 -2.08 9.93
N ARG A 186 14.24 -2.20 8.63
CA ARG A 186 15.13 -1.73 7.55
C ARG A 186 14.63 -0.47 6.84
N ARG A 187 13.89 0.40 7.54
CA ARG A 187 13.22 1.57 6.95
C ARG A 187 14.18 2.55 6.27
N ALA A 188 15.18 3.01 7.01
CA ALA A 188 16.15 4.00 6.54
C ALA A 188 17.01 3.45 5.40
N LEU A 189 17.54 2.24 5.58
CA LEU A 189 18.35 1.56 4.56
C LEU A 189 17.58 1.41 3.25
N PHE A 190 16.32 0.99 3.31
CA PHE A 190 15.56 0.79 2.07
C PHE A 190 15.21 2.11 1.37
N ALA A 191 14.96 3.18 2.13
CA ALA A 191 14.78 4.52 1.56
C ALA A 191 16.05 5.01 0.86
N GLU A 192 17.22 4.81 1.46
CA GLU A 192 18.52 5.12 0.88
C GLU A 192 18.77 4.32 -0.41
N MET A 193 18.52 3.00 -0.38
CA MET A 193 18.65 2.15 -1.57
C MET A 193 17.77 2.61 -2.74
N LEU A 194 16.49 2.90 -2.50
CA LEU A 194 15.59 3.39 -3.56
C LEU A 194 16.01 4.78 -4.07
N THR A 195 16.56 5.62 -3.20
CA THR A 195 17.09 6.94 -3.57
C THR A 195 18.32 6.82 -4.48
N HIS A 196 19.22 5.88 -4.19
CA HIS A 196 20.36 5.56 -5.05
C HIS A 196 19.92 4.97 -6.38
N ILE A 197 19.00 4.00 -6.38
CA ILE A 197 18.44 3.44 -7.62
C ILE A 197 17.87 4.55 -8.50
N ALA A 198 17.13 5.50 -7.92
CA ALA A 198 16.55 6.59 -8.68
C ALA A 198 17.62 7.55 -9.24
N SER A 199 18.57 7.97 -8.40
CA SER A 199 19.63 8.90 -8.79
C SER A 199 20.59 8.29 -9.82
N ASP A 200 21.02 7.05 -9.62
CA ASP A 200 21.94 6.34 -10.49
C ASP A 200 21.28 6.00 -11.83
N TYR A 201 19.97 5.71 -11.81
CA TYR A 201 19.21 5.58 -13.05
C TYR A 201 19.20 6.90 -13.83
N VAL A 202 18.93 8.03 -13.19
CA VAL A 202 18.88 9.33 -13.87
C VAL A 202 20.25 9.73 -14.44
N THR A 203 21.32 9.56 -13.67
CA THR A 203 22.70 9.90 -14.09
C THR A 203 23.26 8.93 -15.13
N GLY A 204 22.72 7.71 -15.21
CA GLY A 204 23.22 6.66 -16.10
C GLY A 204 24.33 5.81 -15.50
N ALA A 205 24.60 5.95 -14.21
CA ALA A 205 25.46 5.03 -13.46
C ALA A 205 24.82 3.63 -13.30
N LEU A 206 23.50 3.53 -13.38
CA LEU A 206 22.76 2.27 -13.31
C LEU A 206 22.18 1.89 -14.68
N ASP A 207 22.61 0.75 -15.20
CA ASP A 207 21.86 0.01 -16.22
C ASP A 207 20.66 -0.69 -15.57
N ILE A 208 19.48 -0.11 -15.77
CA ILE A 208 18.27 -0.59 -15.12
C ILE A 208 17.84 -1.96 -15.61
N ASP A 209 18.06 -2.29 -16.88
CA ASP A 209 17.55 -3.54 -17.45
C ASP A 209 18.34 -4.72 -16.88
N SER A 210 19.67 -4.62 -16.88
CA SER A 210 20.55 -5.60 -16.22
C SER A 210 20.30 -5.70 -14.71
N PHE A 211 19.98 -4.60 -14.04
CA PHE A 211 19.65 -4.61 -12.61
C PHE A 211 18.36 -5.38 -12.34
N LEU A 212 17.29 -5.09 -13.08
CA LEU A 212 15.99 -5.74 -12.91
C LEU A 212 16.05 -7.24 -13.24
N GLU A 213 16.82 -7.62 -14.26
CA GLU A 213 17.06 -9.02 -14.58
C GLU A 213 17.71 -9.77 -13.41
N ARG A 214 18.75 -9.21 -12.79
CA ARG A 214 19.40 -9.80 -11.62
C ARG A 214 18.46 -9.93 -10.43
N VAL A 215 17.70 -8.88 -10.12
CA VAL A 215 16.72 -8.92 -9.02
C VAL A 215 15.76 -10.09 -9.21
N ARG A 216 15.20 -10.21 -10.42
CA ARG A 216 14.22 -11.26 -10.75
C ARG A 216 14.81 -12.67 -10.80
N LEU A 217 16.06 -12.81 -11.23
CA LEU A 217 16.80 -14.07 -11.16
C LEU A 217 17.01 -14.55 -9.72
N GLU A 218 17.17 -13.65 -8.77
CA GLU A 218 17.27 -14.03 -7.36
C GLU A 218 15.90 -14.43 -6.78
N THR A 219 14.80 -13.88 -7.32
CA THR A 219 13.42 -14.21 -6.93
C THR A 219 12.90 -15.55 -7.50
N TYR A 220 13.73 -16.31 -8.24
CA TYR A 220 13.38 -17.58 -8.90
C TYR A 220 12.78 -18.65 -7.96
N HIS A 221 13.14 -18.60 -6.67
CA HIS A 221 12.66 -19.55 -5.65
C HIS A 221 11.16 -19.44 -5.34
N MET A 222 10.47 -18.40 -5.84
CA MET A 222 9.00 -18.27 -5.75
C MET A 222 8.26 -18.71 -7.02
N GLY A 223 8.95 -19.35 -7.98
CA GLY A 223 8.37 -19.86 -9.22
C GLY A 223 8.47 -18.89 -10.40
N TYR A 224 9.05 -17.71 -10.24
CA TYR A 224 9.33 -16.80 -11.36
C TYR A 224 10.30 -17.42 -12.35
N ARG A 225 9.97 -17.35 -13.64
CA ARG A 225 10.89 -17.67 -14.74
C ARG A 225 11.14 -16.40 -15.56
N PRO A 226 12.40 -15.95 -15.72
CA PRO A 226 12.77 -14.76 -16.49
C PRO A 226 12.19 -14.75 -17.91
N GLU A 227 12.20 -15.90 -18.57
CA GLU A 227 11.64 -16.08 -19.90
C GLU A 227 10.12 -15.83 -19.99
N ASP A 228 9.39 -16.04 -18.89
CA ASP A 228 7.94 -15.85 -18.82
C ASP A 228 7.56 -14.38 -18.57
N GLY A 229 8.50 -13.54 -18.10
CA GLY A 229 8.29 -12.12 -17.83
C GLY A 229 7.31 -11.80 -16.69
N ALA A 230 6.66 -12.81 -16.09
CA ALA A 230 5.72 -12.68 -14.98
C ALA A 230 5.74 -13.94 -14.09
N MET A 231 5.28 -13.82 -12.85
CA MET A 231 5.06 -14.97 -11.95
C MET A 231 4.01 -15.92 -12.56
N PRO A 232 4.25 -17.24 -12.59
CA PRO A 232 3.30 -18.20 -13.16
C PRO A 232 1.99 -18.31 -12.36
N VAL A 233 2.02 -17.91 -11.08
CA VAL A 233 0.83 -17.73 -10.25
C VAL A 233 0.84 -16.31 -9.71
N SER A 234 0.17 -15.40 -10.41
CA SER A 234 -0.03 -14.03 -9.95
C SER A 234 -1.34 -13.89 -9.17
N VAL A 235 -1.32 -13.06 -8.13
CA VAL A 235 -2.54 -12.73 -7.38
C VAL A 235 -3.36 -11.67 -8.13
N ASP A 236 -4.56 -12.06 -8.56
CA ASP A 236 -5.59 -11.17 -9.12
C ASP A 236 -6.66 -10.90 -8.06
N ILE A 237 -6.52 -9.77 -7.36
CA ILE A 237 -7.45 -9.41 -6.29
C ILE A 237 -8.83 -9.04 -6.82
N LEU A 238 -8.97 -8.69 -8.10
CA LEU A 238 -10.28 -8.37 -8.69
C LEU A 238 -11.09 -9.64 -8.91
N LYS A 239 -10.43 -10.76 -9.24
CA LYS A 239 -11.05 -12.09 -9.21
C LYS A 239 -11.37 -12.51 -7.78
N LEU A 240 -10.46 -12.31 -6.82
CA LEU A 240 -10.74 -12.60 -5.41
C LEU A 240 -11.94 -11.79 -4.89
N ALA A 241 -11.99 -10.48 -5.15
CA ALA A 241 -13.09 -9.62 -4.73
C ALA A 241 -14.46 -10.04 -5.29
N LYS A 242 -14.52 -10.68 -6.47
CA LYS A 242 -15.76 -11.26 -7.00
C LYS A 242 -16.20 -12.51 -6.22
N ALA A 243 -15.26 -13.26 -5.66
CA ALA A 243 -15.53 -14.44 -4.84
C ALA A 243 -15.81 -14.10 -3.36
N TYR A 244 -15.33 -12.95 -2.89
CA TYR A 244 -15.49 -12.44 -1.52
C TYR A 244 -16.39 -11.19 -1.51
N PRO A 245 -17.74 -11.33 -1.45
CA PRO A 245 -18.63 -10.17 -1.48
C PRO A 245 -18.41 -9.26 -0.25
N PRO A 246 -18.69 -7.94 -0.34
CA PRO A 246 -18.47 -6.98 0.76
C PRO A 246 -19.14 -7.36 2.10
N SER A 247 -20.17 -8.20 2.07
CA SER A 247 -20.88 -8.74 3.24
C SER A 247 -20.22 -9.95 3.88
N MET A 248 -19.30 -10.64 3.18
CA MET A 248 -18.52 -11.76 3.69
C MET A 248 -17.23 -11.24 4.33
N ILE A 249 -17.39 -10.64 5.49
CA ILE A 249 -16.30 -10.49 6.44
C ILE A 249 -16.52 -11.61 7.44
N PRO A 250 -15.55 -12.48 7.74
CA PRO A 250 -15.67 -13.35 8.89
C PRO A 250 -15.91 -12.44 10.07
N HIS A 251 -17.13 -12.44 10.62
CA HIS A 251 -17.42 -11.77 11.87
C HIS A 251 -16.40 -12.34 12.85
N GLY A 252 -15.33 -11.59 13.14
CA GLY A 252 -14.61 -11.75 14.38
C GLY A 252 -15.71 -11.60 15.42
N VAL A 253 -16.07 -12.70 16.06
CA VAL A 253 -17.08 -12.74 17.11
C VAL A 253 -16.86 -11.49 17.95
N PRO A 254 -17.83 -10.55 18.04
CA PRO A 254 -17.70 -9.48 19.00
C PRO A 254 -17.51 -10.19 20.33
N ALA A 255 -16.39 -9.98 21.01
CA ALA A 255 -16.28 -10.43 22.38
C ALA A 255 -17.46 -9.78 23.10
N GLU A 256 -18.47 -10.56 23.45
CA GLU A 256 -19.42 -10.16 24.47
C GLU A 256 -18.58 -9.64 25.64
N PRO A 257 -18.96 -8.51 26.26
CA PRO A 257 -18.23 -8.03 27.41
C PRO A 257 -18.33 -9.14 28.46
N ALA A 258 -17.24 -9.90 28.62
CA ALA A 258 -17.15 -10.90 29.65
C ALA A 258 -17.24 -10.15 30.98
N GLU A 259 -18.43 -10.15 31.58
CA GLU A 259 -18.62 -9.98 33.01
C GLU A 259 -17.77 -11.07 33.70
N SER A 260 -16.48 -10.79 33.93
CA SER A 260 -15.58 -11.43 34.90
C SER A 260 -14.09 -11.32 34.56
N ALA A 261 -13.61 -10.22 33.99
CA ALA A 261 -12.18 -9.90 34.12
C ALA A 261 -11.92 -9.26 35.50
N ARG A 262 -11.95 -10.05 36.57
CA ARG A 262 -11.38 -9.62 37.86
C ARG A 262 -9.88 -9.42 37.65
N LEU A 263 -9.49 -8.16 37.57
CA LEU A 263 -8.11 -7.71 37.59
C LEU A 263 -7.44 -8.25 38.87
N PHE A 264 -6.60 -9.28 38.75
CA PHE A 264 -5.73 -9.70 39.85
C PHE A 264 -4.62 -8.67 40.02
N ILE A 265 -4.90 -7.60 40.78
CA ILE A 265 -3.85 -6.78 41.37
C ILE A 265 -3.26 -7.59 42.52
N ARG A 266 -2.11 -8.23 42.30
CA ARG A 266 -1.25 -8.74 43.38
C ARG A 266 -0.65 -7.52 44.10
N ASN A 267 -1.29 -7.07 45.18
CA ASN A 267 -0.64 -6.23 46.17
C ASN A 267 0.41 -7.08 46.93
N GLY A 268 1.64 -7.05 46.43
CA GLY A 268 2.80 -7.56 47.15
C GLY A 268 3.37 -6.48 48.06
N ASN A 269 2.97 -6.48 49.32
CA ASN A 269 3.88 -6.14 50.43
C ASN A 269 3.23 -6.53 51.78
N ASN A 270 3.39 -7.80 52.14
CA ASN A 270 3.40 -8.24 53.52
C ASN A 270 4.84 -8.08 54.04
N ARG A 271 5.07 -7.09 54.90
CA ARG A 271 6.10 -7.16 55.94
C ARG A 271 5.50 -6.67 57.25
N ARG A 272 5.29 -7.63 58.14
CA ARG A 272 5.30 -7.50 59.62
C ARG A 272 6.37 -8.50 60.11
N PRO A 273 7.00 -8.29 61.27
CA PRO A 273 6.31 -8.25 62.57
C PRO A 273 5.83 -6.86 62.99
#